data_AF-A0A7G5M0D2-F1
#
_entry.id   AF-A0A7G5M0D2-F1
#
_cell.length_a   1.000
_cell.length_b   1.000
_cell.length_c   1.000
_cell.angle_alpha   90.00
_cell.angle_beta   90.00
_cell.angle_gamma   90.00
#
_symmetry.space_group_name_H-M   'P 1'
#
loop_
_entity.id
_entity.type
_entity.pdbx_description
1 polymer ?
#
loop_
_entity_poly.entity_id
_entity_poly.type
_entity_poly.pdbx_seq_one_letter_code
_entity_poly.pdbx_strand_id
1 'polypeptide(L)'
;MADVVVVGGGFAGIAAAVRIAKLRHRVTLLEESERLGGQLVPYESAGWSFDHGWSEVTLPATVRDLFKKSGRPVDRVLDLVALPVARRHVLARDMVLDLPTGSRGAQTDTIDAVLGSGAGERWTRWLDAFDEVWEVLRRHALEQRLVGRTSFTRDQWRTLSPRTGLERAARRALRDPSLRAMVLDRHRLNGQQPRALPAFLGVYDLVERSFGRWRIDGGTTALLAALERRLEERRVDVRLSTRAHDVVGASAVTGVVTDGGTIRADVVVWAAPGPPGGRQECGALPLVPAARTYLGLGPHAPRLVQQTVVHGGTPVRILPSATHAGDGQAWTVEHVGAEDPLVSMRRLGIDVEDHVVHREDVSAVDLVRGGARFGWQWSGWPTAFAVPGVGPLRPGYLRVGVNAHPGPSTELVALGAAAAAETLRP
;
A
#
# COMPACT_ATOMS: atom_id res chain seq x y z
N MET A 1 20.39 7.72 -24.51
CA MET A 1 18.95 7.39 -24.64
C MET A 1 18.84 5.88 -24.75
N ALA A 2 18.04 5.24 -23.91
CA ALA A 2 17.87 3.77 -23.89
C ALA A 2 16.47 3.38 -24.32
N ASP A 3 16.32 2.15 -24.83
CA ASP A 3 15.04 1.50 -25.09
C ASP A 3 14.57 0.75 -23.85
N VAL A 4 13.46 1.18 -23.27
CA VAL A 4 12.94 0.66 -22.00
C VAL A 4 11.59 -0.01 -22.22
N VAL A 5 11.48 -1.26 -21.82
CA VAL A 5 10.20 -1.97 -21.78
C VAL A 5 9.71 -2.06 -20.33
N VAL A 6 8.50 -1.59 -20.09
CA VAL A 6 7.81 -1.70 -18.79
C VAL A 6 6.72 -2.77 -18.92
N VAL A 7 6.75 -3.77 -18.06
CA VAL A 7 5.80 -4.90 -18.09
C VAL A 7 4.80 -4.77 -16.95
N GLY A 8 3.51 -4.60 -17.28
CA GLY A 8 2.40 -4.42 -16.36
C GLY A 8 1.90 -2.97 -16.32
N GLY A 9 0.65 -2.75 -16.71
CA GLY A 9 -0.07 -1.48 -16.76
C GLY A 9 -0.79 -1.08 -15.48
N GLY A 10 -0.42 -1.65 -14.34
CA GLY A 10 -0.87 -1.18 -13.02
C GLY A 10 -0.13 0.08 -12.55
N PHE A 11 -0.52 0.63 -11.40
CA PHE A 11 0.07 1.86 -10.83
C PHE A 11 1.61 1.89 -10.88
N ALA A 12 2.25 0.79 -10.49
CA ALA A 12 3.71 0.66 -10.46
C ALA A 12 4.37 0.85 -11.83
N GLY A 13 3.84 0.18 -12.87
CA GLY A 13 4.37 0.26 -14.22
C GLY A 13 4.09 1.61 -14.85
N ILE A 14 2.89 2.15 -14.68
CA ILE A 14 2.57 3.49 -15.18
C ILE A 14 3.48 4.53 -14.52
N ALA A 15 3.64 4.49 -13.19
CA ALA A 15 4.50 5.41 -12.44
C ALA A 15 5.97 5.34 -12.90
N ALA A 16 6.49 4.13 -13.16
CA ALA A 16 7.85 3.95 -13.68
C ALA A 16 7.96 4.49 -15.12
N ALA A 17 7.03 4.12 -16.00
CA ALA A 17 7.04 4.52 -17.41
C ALA A 17 7.06 6.04 -17.59
N VAL A 18 6.17 6.77 -16.89
CA VAL A 18 6.08 8.23 -17.04
C VAL A 18 7.31 8.97 -16.49
N ARG A 19 7.95 8.44 -15.44
CA ARG A 19 9.20 8.99 -14.89
C ARG A 19 10.36 8.75 -15.84
N ILE A 20 10.49 7.52 -16.35
CA ILE A 20 11.57 7.14 -17.27
C ILE A 20 11.44 7.88 -18.60
N ALA A 21 10.23 8.02 -19.14
CA ALA A 21 9.97 8.81 -20.35
C ALA A 21 10.32 10.29 -20.15
N LYS A 22 10.12 10.85 -18.94
CA LYS A 22 10.54 12.22 -18.61
C LYS A 22 12.06 12.38 -18.64
N LEU A 23 12.82 11.33 -18.37
CA LEU A 23 14.28 11.28 -18.52
C LEU A 23 14.74 11.11 -19.98
N ARG A 24 13.82 11.20 -20.96
CA ARG A 24 14.08 11.14 -22.42
C ARG A 24 14.49 9.76 -22.94
N HIS A 25 14.15 8.69 -22.24
CA HIS A 25 14.24 7.33 -22.78
C HIS A 25 13.02 7.01 -23.65
N ARG A 26 13.17 6.08 -24.59
CA ARG A 26 12.03 5.52 -25.35
C ARG A 26 11.39 4.44 -24.48
N VAL A 27 10.08 4.55 -24.23
CA VAL A 27 9.38 3.66 -23.31
C VAL A 27 8.22 2.99 -24.03
N THR A 28 8.20 1.66 -23.98
CA THR A 28 7.05 0.82 -24.34
C THR A 28 6.49 0.19 -23.07
N LEU A 29 5.20 0.38 -22.80
CA LEU A 29 4.50 -0.25 -21.69
C LEU A 29 3.60 -1.36 -22.23
N LEU A 30 3.76 -2.57 -21.71
CA LEU A 30 3.00 -3.76 -22.08
C LEU A 30 2.01 -4.09 -20.98
N GLU A 31 0.74 -4.29 -21.34
CA GLU A 31 -0.33 -4.69 -20.43
C GLU A 31 -1.06 -5.90 -21.01
N GLU A 32 -1.29 -6.92 -20.18
CA GLU A 32 -1.91 -8.19 -20.61
C GLU A 32 -3.42 -8.04 -20.87
N SER A 33 -4.08 -7.11 -20.18
CA SER A 33 -5.51 -6.87 -20.31
C SER A 33 -5.83 -5.78 -21.33
N GLU A 34 -7.12 -5.60 -21.60
CA GLU A 34 -7.65 -4.62 -22.54
C GLU A 34 -7.68 -3.18 -21.98
N ARG A 35 -7.24 -2.98 -20.72
CA ARG A 35 -7.23 -1.66 -20.05
C ARG A 35 -6.10 -1.54 -19.04
N LEU A 36 -5.72 -0.30 -18.74
CA LEU A 36 -4.74 -0.02 -17.69
C LEU A 36 -5.39 -0.02 -16.29
N GLY A 37 -4.53 0.04 -15.27
CA GLY A 37 -4.92 0.37 -13.89
C GLY A 37 -4.59 -0.70 -12.87
N GLY A 38 -4.66 -1.98 -13.23
CA GLY A 38 -4.42 -3.08 -12.29
C GLY A 38 -5.25 -2.90 -11.01
N GLN A 39 -4.59 -2.87 -9.85
CA GLN A 39 -5.26 -2.69 -8.54
C GLN A 39 -5.86 -1.29 -8.30
N LEU A 40 -5.64 -0.32 -9.20
CA LEU A 40 -6.36 0.97 -9.15
C LEU A 40 -7.79 0.84 -9.66
N VAL A 41 -8.11 -0.19 -10.44
CA VAL A 41 -9.46 -0.40 -10.94
C VAL A 41 -10.35 -0.83 -9.77
N PRO A 42 -11.44 -0.08 -9.47
CA PRO A 42 -12.38 -0.49 -8.44
C PRO A 42 -12.97 -1.87 -8.72
N TYR A 43 -13.38 -2.55 -7.66
CA TYR A 43 -14.14 -3.79 -7.81
C TYR A 43 -15.60 -3.47 -8.06
N GLU A 44 -16.14 -3.92 -9.19
CA GLU A 44 -17.52 -3.70 -9.58
C GLU A 44 -18.34 -4.98 -9.35
N SER A 45 -19.43 -4.89 -8.60
CA SER A 45 -20.36 -6.00 -8.39
C SER A 45 -21.79 -5.51 -8.23
N ALA A 46 -22.73 -6.11 -8.96
CA ALA A 46 -24.16 -5.79 -8.93
C ALA A 46 -24.48 -4.28 -9.03
N GLY A 47 -23.70 -3.53 -9.82
CA GLY A 47 -23.85 -2.08 -9.99
C GLY A 47 -23.20 -1.22 -8.89
N TRP A 48 -22.47 -1.83 -7.95
CA TRP A 48 -21.70 -1.14 -6.91
C TRP A 48 -20.21 -1.14 -7.24
N SER A 49 -19.55 -0.01 -6.99
CA SER A 49 -18.10 0.18 -7.11
C SER A 49 -17.46 0.21 -5.72
N PHE A 50 -16.45 -0.63 -5.50
CA PHE A 50 -15.75 -0.77 -4.23
C PHE A 50 -14.26 -0.45 -4.36
N ASP A 51 -13.80 0.54 -3.59
CA ASP A 51 -12.38 0.89 -3.48
C ASP A 51 -11.63 -0.08 -2.56
N HIS A 52 -10.36 -0.37 -2.88
CA HIS A 52 -9.48 -1.19 -2.04
C HIS A 52 -8.40 -0.38 -1.30
N GLY A 53 -8.66 0.90 -1.02
CA GLY A 53 -7.77 1.75 -0.22
C GLY A 53 -6.55 2.32 -0.96
N TRP A 54 -6.41 2.11 -2.28
CA TRP A 54 -5.31 2.65 -3.09
C TRP A 54 -5.33 4.17 -3.28
N SER A 55 -6.47 4.81 -2.96
CA SER A 55 -6.67 6.26 -3.00
C SER A 55 -6.24 6.95 -1.70
N GLU A 56 -5.80 6.22 -0.68
CA GLU A 56 -5.33 6.76 0.59
C GLU A 56 -3.80 6.65 0.72
N VAL A 57 -3.18 7.70 1.24
CA VAL A 57 -1.74 7.74 1.49
C VAL A 57 -1.43 8.44 2.81
N THR A 58 -0.39 7.97 3.51
CA THR A 58 0.19 8.68 4.65
C THR A 58 1.40 9.53 4.25
N LEU A 59 2.01 9.25 3.09
CA LEU A 59 3.12 10.02 2.53
C LEU A 59 2.71 10.69 1.22
N PRO A 60 1.90 11.78 1.24
CA PRO A 60 1.44 12.45 0.02
C PRO A 60 2.58 13.02 -0.82
N ALA A 61 3.75 13.26 -0.21
CA ALA A 61 4.96 13.69 -0.90
C ALA A 61 5.38 12.72 -2.01
N THR A 62 5.12 11.42 -1.89
CA THR A 62 5.47 10.42 -2.90
C THR A 62 4.64 10.57 -4.18
N VAL A 63 3.33 10.82 -4.04
CA VAL A 63 2.42 11.12 -5.15
C VAL A 63 2.75 12.49 -5.75
N ARG A 64 2.98 13.51 -4.91
CA ARG A 64 3.41 14.84 -5.36
C ARG A 64 4.72 14.77 -6.18
N ASP A 65 5.70 14.01 -5.70
CA ASP A 65 6.96 13.79 -6.42
C ASP A 65 6.74 13.06 -7.73
N LEU A 66 5.88 12.04 -7.78
CA LEU A 66 5.53 11.34 -9.03
C LEU A 66 5.05 12.31 -10.11
N PHE A 67 4.08 13.16 -9.79
CA PHE A 67 3.56 14.14 -10.76
C PHE A 67 4.60 15.22 -11.08
N LYS A 68 5.34 15.73 -10.10
CA LYS A 68 6.40 16.74 -10.32
C LYS A 68 7.53 16.21 -11.20
N LYS A 69 7.95 14.96 -11.00
CA LYS A 69 9.04 14.29 -11.74
C LYS A 69 8.57 13.63 -13.02
N SER A 70 7.28 13.63 -13.30
CA SER A 70 6.72 13.21 -14.59
C SER A 70 6.06 14.35 -15.35
N GLY A 71 5.93 15.57 -14.82
CA GLY A 71 5.40 16.72 -15.54
C GLY A 71 4.75 17.78 -14.65
N ARG A 72 3.47 18.09 -14.92
CA ARG A 72 2.72 19.08 -14.13
C ARG A 72 2.50 18.55 -12.70
N PRO A 73 2.57 19.42 -11.67
CA PRO A 73 2.31 19.04 -10.28
C PRO A 73 0.93 18.42 -10.08
N VAL A 74 0.78 17.54 -9.07
CA VAL A 74 -0.47 16.83 -8.78
C VAL A 74 -1.61 17.80 -8.48
N ASP A 75 -1.35 18.89 -7.76
CA ASP A 75 -2.38 19.88 -7.35
C ASP A 75 -2.95 20.70 -8.55
N ARG A 76 -2.47 20.44 -9.78
CA ARG A 76 -3.04 20.99 -11.02
C ARG A 76 -3.97 20.00 -11.73
N VAL A 77 -4.07 18.76 -11.23
CA VAL A 77 -4.78 17.67 -11.89
C VAL A 77 -5.64 16.84 -10.93
N LEU A 78 -5.33 16.81 -9.63
CA LEU A 78 -6.02 16.06 -8.59
C LEU A 78 -5.91 16.81 -7.26
N ASP A 79 -6.94 16.68 -6.43
CA ASP A 79 -6.94 17.21 -5.07
C ASP A 79 -6.51 16.13 -4.06
N LEU A 80 -5.48 16.44 -3.28
CA LEU A 80 -5.06 15.63 -2.14
C LEU A 80 -5.65 16.23 -0.86
N VAL A 81 -6.63 15.56 -0.28
CA VAL A 81 -7.39 16.04 0.88
C VAL A 81 -6.83 15.43 2.16
N ALA A 82 -6.29 16.27 3.05
CA ALA A 82 -5.90 15.84 4.38
C ALA A 82 -7.14 15.48 5.21
N LEU A 83 -7.11 14.31 5.86
CA LEU A 83 -8.20 13.85 6.71
C LEU A 83 -7.98 14.34 8.15
N PRO A 84 -8.95 15.03 8.77
CA PRO A 84 -8.81 15.51 10.15
C PRO A 84 -8.71 14.37 11.16
N VAL A 85 -9.35 13.24 10.86
CA VAL A 85 -9.26 11.98 11.60
C VAL A 85 -8.53 10.98 10.72
N ALA A 86 -7.37 10.50 11.18
CA ALA A 86 -6.63 9.45 10.46
C ALA A 86 -7.42 8.15 10.48
N ARG A 87 -8.00 7.83 11.62
CA ARG A 87 -8.75 6.60 11.84
C ARG A 87 -9.65 6.72 13.06
N ARG A 88 -10.86 6.20 12.94
CA ARG A 88 -11.72 5.89 14.08
C ARG A 88 -11.41 4.50 14.60
N HIS A 89 -11.13 4.36 15.89
CA HIS A 89 -11.04 3.07 16.57
C HIS A 89 -12.25 2.89 17.49
N VAL A 90 -13.08 1.90 17.18
CA VAL A 90 -14.15 1.44 18.06
C VAL A 90 -13.57 0.34 18.93
N LEU A 91 -13.22 0.70 20.16
CA LEU A 91 -12.48 -0.14 21.10
C LEU A 91 -13.44 -0.95 21.99
N ALA A 92 -14.57 -0.35 22.33
CA ALA A 92 -15.74 -0.96 22.96
C ALA A 92 -16.99 -0.21 22.47
N ARG A 93 -18.18 -0.69 22.84
CA ARG A 93 -19.47 -0.11 22.40
C ARG A 93 -19.61 1.38 22.72
N ASP A 94 -19.08 1.78 23.86
CA ASP A 94 -19.11 3.13 24.42
C ASP A 94 -17.71 3.78 24.44
N MET A 95 -16.71 3.15 23.82
CA MET A 95 -15.33 3.61 23.80
C MET A 95 -14.85 3.75 22.36
N VAL A 96 -15.02 4.95 21.81
CA VAL A 96 -14.66 5.31 20.44
C VAL A 96 -13.57 6.38 20.47
N LEU A 97 -12.47 6.13 19.74
CA LEU A 97 -11.33 7.02 19.64
C LEU A 97 -11.15 7.47 18.19
N ASP A 98 -11.44 8.74 17.92
CA ASP A 98 -11.13 9.37 16.63
C ASP A 98 -9.72 9.93 16.69
N LEU A 99 -8.74 9.23 16.11
CA LEU A 99 -7.33 9.61 16.19
C LEU A 99 -7.09 10.84 15.29
N PRO A 100 -6.84 12.04 15.86
CA PRO A 100 -6.71 13.25 15.06
C PRO A 100 -5.37 13.28 14.30
N THR A 101 -5.31 14.04 13.21
CA THR A 101 -4.07 14.36 12.49
C THR A 101 -3.61 15.78 12.76
N GLY A 102 -2.35 16.10 12.40
CA GLY A 102 -1.85 17.48 12.37
C GLY A 102 -1.47 18.09 13.72
N SER A 103 -1.80 17.46 14.86
CA SER A 103 -1.39 17.94 16.19
C SER A 103 -1.04 16.79 17.15
N ARG A 104 0.19 16.79 17.64
CA ARG A 104 0.67 15.85 18.68
C ARG A 104 -0.07 16.05 20.01
N GLY A 105 -0.36 17.29 20.38
CA GLY A 105 -1.12 17.62 21.58
C GLY A 105 -2.55 17.09 21.50
N ALA A 106 -3.25 17.37 20.38
CA ALA A 106 -4.61 16.88 20.18
C ALA A 106 -4.70 15.35 20.20
N GLN A 107 -3.72 14.62 19.64
CA GLN A 107 -3.67 13.17 19.76
C GLN A 107 -3.51 12.73 21.22
N THR A 108 -2.63 13.37 21.98
CA THR A 108 -2.38 13.06 23.38
C THR A 108 -3.65 13.26 24.21
N ASP A 109 -4.29 14.42 24.07
CA ASP A 109 -5.51 14.77 24.80
C ASP A 109 -6.68 13.85 24.45
N THR A 110 -6.84 13.52 23.16
CA THR A 110 -7.91 12.62 22.68
C THR A 110 -7.72 11.21 23.23
N ILE A 111 -6.48 10.71 23.25
CA ILE A 111 -6.18 9.38 23.81
C ILE A 111 -6.43 9.37 25.32
N ASP A 112 -6.02 10.41 26.05
CA ASP A 112 -6.26 10.51 27.50
C ASP A 112 -7.75 10.62 27.84
N ALA A 113 -8.52 11.34 27.02
CA ALA A 113 -9.97 11.47 27.20
C ALA A 113 -10.71 10.13 27.07
N VAL A 114 -10.21 9.21 26.22
CA VAL A 114 -10.86 7.92 25.96
C VAL A 114 -10.28 6.79 26.82
N LEU A 115 -8.96 6.77 27.03
CA LEU A 115 -8.25 5.67 27.69
C LEU A 115 -7.73 6.00 29.10
N GLY A 116 -8.00 7.21 29.57
CA GLY A 116 -7.58 7.71 30.87
C GLY A 116 -6.18 8.35 30.86
N SER A 117 -5.93 9.16 31.89
CA SER A 117 -4.74 10.01 32.00
C SER A 117 -3.41 9.24 31.82
N GLY A 118 -2.51 9.83 31.04
CA GLY A 118 -1.18 9.32 30.75
C GLY A 118 -1.12 8.24 29.67
N ALA A 119 -2.25 7.85 29.07
CA ALA A 119 -2.30 6.96 27.92
C ALA A 119 -1.71 7.63 26.66
N GLY A 120 -2.06 8.89 26.44
CA GLY A 120 -1.54 9.73 25.36
C GLY A 120 -0.04 9.96 25.48
N GLU A 121 0.49 10.19 26.69
CA GLU A 121 1.95 10.31 26.89
C GLU A 121 2.68 9.00 26.57
N ARG A 122 2.10 7.85 26.94
CA ARG A 122 2.66 6.53 26.59
C ARG A 122 2.65 6.29 25.08
N TRP A 123 1.55 6.63 24.41
CA TRP A 123 1.45 6.59 22.95
C TRP A 123 2.49 7.49 22.29
N THR A 124 2.61 8.72 22.76
CA THR A 124 3.60 9.68 22.28
C THR A 124 5.03 9.14 22.41
N ARG A 125 5.40 8.56 23.56
CA ARG A 125 6.72 7.92 23.74
C ARG A 125 6.94 6.72 22.82
N TRP A 126 5.90 5.94 22.54
CA TRP A 126 5.96 4.84 21.57
C TRP A 126 6.34 5.39 20.19
N LEU A 127 5.70 6.46 19.74
CA LEU A 127 5.95 7.06 18.43
C LEU A 127 7.32 7.74 18.33
N ASP A 128 7.73 8.49 19.36
CA ASP A 128 9.03 9.19 19.39
C ASP A 128 10.22 8.20 19.32
N ALA A 129 10.04 6.95 19.78
CA ALA A 129 11.05 5.91 19.66
C ALA A 129 11.38 5.52 18.21
N PHE A 130 10.57 5.95 17.23
CA PHE A 130 10.77 5.66 15.82
C PHE A 130 11.36 6.82 15.01
N ASP A 131 11.65 7.98 15.59
CA ASP A 131 12.14 9.14 14.83
C ASP A 131 13.47 8.83 14.11
N GLU A 132 14.44 8.26 14.83
CA GLU A 132 15.72 7.84 14.24
C GLU A 132 15.55 6.62 13.33
N VAL A 133 14.64 5.69 13.67
CA VAL A 133 14.31 4.53 12.84
C VAL A 133 13.79 4.98 11.47
N TRP A 134 12.89 5.96 11.44
CA TRP A 134 12.37 6.57 10.23
C TRP A 134 13.49 7.17 9.39
N GLU A 135 14.37 7.96 9.98
CA GLU A 135 15.48 8.58 9.24
C GLU A 135 16.42 7.56 8.62
N VAL A 136 16.74 6.47 9.34
CA VAL A 136 17.54 5.37 8.82
C VAL A 136 16.82 4.68 7.66
N LEU A 137 15.57 4.27 7.83
CA LEU A 137 14.81 3.59 6.78
C LEU A 137 14.60 4.48 5.55
N ARG A 138 14.23 5.74 5.76
CA ARG A 138 13.99 6.74 4.71
C ARG A 138 15.22 6.84 3.80
N ARG A 139 16.38 7.14 4.38
CA ARG A 139 17.62 7.39 3.61
C ARG A 139 18.24 6.12 3.02
N HIS A 140 18.14 4.98 3.71
CA HIS A 140 18.88 3.77 3.33
C HIS A 140 18.05 2.67 2.68
N ALA A 141 16.72 2.75 2.78
CA ALA A 141 15.83 1.76 2.20
C ALA A 141 14.71 2.34 1.33
N LEU A 142 14.25 3.58 1.55
CA LEU A 142 13.07 4.09 0.82
C LEU A 142 13.41 5.07 -0.30
N GLU A 143 14.31 6.01 -0.07
CA GLU A 143 14.71 7.04 -1.05
C GLU A 143 15.74 6.56 -2.07
N GLN A 144 16.32 5.38 -1.84
CA GLN A 144 17.26 4.75 -2.75
C GLN A 144 17.02 3.24 -2.80
N ARG A 145 17.63 2.59 -3.79
CA ARG A 145 17.50 1.15 -3.97
C ARG A 145 18.22 0.41 -2.84
N LEU A 146 17.49 -0.49 -2.17
CA LEU A 146 18.08 -1.39 -1.19
C LEU A 146 18.94 -2.45 -1.90
N VAL A 147 20.22 -2.53 -1.55
CA VAL A 147 21.15 -3.49 -2.19
C VAL A 147 21.31 -4.74 -1.33
N GLY A 148 21.12 -4.63 -0.02
CA GLY A 148 21.24 -5.76 0.89
C GLY A 148 21.53 -5.31 2.31
N ARG A 149 21.97 -6.26 3.14
CA ARG A 149 22.27 -5.99 4.56
C ARG A 149 23.43 -5.01 4.77
N THR A 150 24.30 -4.88 3.77
CA THR A 150 25.43 -3.94 3.74
C THR A 150 25.00 -2.49 3.52
N SER A 151 23.73 -2.24 3.17
CA SER A 151 23.17 -0.89 3.09
C SER A 151 23.07 -0.18 4.45
N PHE A 152 23.30 -0.90 5.55
CA PHE A 152 23.22 -0.36 6.90
C PHE A 152 24.53 -0.55 7.67
N THR A 153 24.94 0.49 8.39
CA THR A 153 26.08 0.43 9.32
C THR A 153 25.72 -0.32 10.61
N ARG A 154 26.72 -0.61 11.45
CA ARG A 154 26.50 -1.25 12.74
C ARG A 154 25.58 -0.43 13.66
N ASP A 155 25.73 0.89 13.66
CA ASP A 155 24.93 1.77 14.51
C ASP A 155 23.50 1.89 14.00
N GLN A 156 23.31 2.00 12.68
CA GLN A 156 21.98 1.92 12.09
C GLN A 156 21.27 0.60 12.40
N TRP A 157 22.01 -0.52 12.40
CA TRP A 157 21.46 -1.80 12.84
C TRP A 157 21.04 -1.83 14.32
N ARG A 158 21.73 -1.09 15.19
CA ARG A 158 21.34 -0.94 16.60
C ARG A 158 20.05 -0.12 16.69
N THR A 159 19.96 0.99 15.97
CA THR A 159 18.76 1.84 15.88
C THR A 159 17.54 1.04 15.42
N LEU A 160 17.67 0.27 14.33
CA LEU A 160 16.56 -0.54 13.80
C LEU A 160 16.13 -1.70 14.71
N SER A 161 17.01 -2.16 15.61
CA SER A 161 16.76 -3.25 16.55
C SER A 161 15.99 -4.45 15.93
N PRO A 162 16.44 -4.97 14.76
CA PRO A 162 15.61 -5.77 13.87
C PRO A 162 15.22 -7.15 14.43
N ARG A 163 15.90 -7.62 15.49
CA ARG A 163 15.59 -8.89 16.17
C ARG A 163 14.47 -8.76 17.21
N THR A 164 14.10 -7.55 17.60
CA THR A 164 12.95 -7.33 18.47
C THR A 164 11.68 -7.46 17.63
N GLY A 165 10.71 -8.27 18.08
CA GLY A 165 9.42 -8.37 17.42
C GLY A 165 8.47 -7.22 17.80
N LEU A 166 7.65 -6.77 16.87
CA LEU A 166 6.71 -5.65 17.02
C LEU A 166 5.72 -5.87 18.17
N GLU A 167 5.05 -7.04 18.21
CA GLU A 167 4.12 -7.37 19.30
C GLU A 167 4.80 -7.32 20.67
N ARG A 168 6.06 -7.79 20.74
CA ARG A 168 6.85 -7.76 21.99
C ARG A 168 7.24 -6.35 22.37
N ALA A 169 7.61 -5.51 21.41
CA ALA A 169 7.94 -4.10 21.64
C ALA A 169 6.70 -3.34 22.14
N ALA A 170 5.57 -3.47 21.44
CA ALA A 170 4.30 -2.86 21.81
C ALA A 170 3.86 -3.29 23.21
N ARG A 171 3.96 -4.58 23.56
CA ARG A 171 3.62 -5.08 24.91
C ARG A 171 4.47 -4.49 26.03
N ARG A 172 5.74 -4.20 25.76
CA ARG A 172 6.65 -3.59 26.75
C ARG A 172 6.36 -2.09 26.92
N ALA A 173 6.08 -1.39 25.81
CA ALA A 173 5.87 0.06 25.82
C ALA A 173 4.45 0.45 26.25
N LEU A 174 3.44 -0.32 25.87
CA LEU A 174 2.03 0.03 25.98
C LEU A 174 1.30 -0.96 26.91
N ARG A 175 1.03 -0.51 28.14
CA ARG A 175 0.32 -1.30 29.16
C ARG A 175 -1.17 -1.49 28.85
N ASP A 176 -1.75 -0.52 28.16
CA ASP A 176 -3.16 -0.57 27.76
C ASP A 176 -3.37 -1.52 26.56
N PRO A 177 -4.34 -2.46 26.62
CA PRO A 177 -4.63 -3.38 25.52
C PRO A 177 -5.15 -2.70 24.25
N SER A 178 -5.89 -1.60 24.37
CA SER A 178 -6.44 -0.85 23.24
C SER A 178 -5.31 -0.19 22.43
N LEU A 179 -4.34 0.45 23.09
CA LEU A 179 -3.17 1.00 22.42
C LEU A 179 -2.36 -0.09 21.69
N ARG A 180 -2.20 -1.27 22.29
CA ARG A 180 -1.56 -2.41 21.60
C ARG A 180 -2.37 -2.88 20.40
N ALA A 181 -3.70 -2.90 20.51
CA ALA A 181 -4.57 -3.29 19.42
C ALA A 181 -4.44 -2.32 18.24
N MET A 182 -4.36 -1.01 18.50
CA MET A 182 -4.11 0.03 17.50
C MET A 182 -2.79 -0.20 16.73
N VAL A 183 -1.68 -0.48 17.43
CA VAL A 183 -0.38 -0.80 16.77
C VAL A 183 -0.49 -2.03 15.85
N LEU A 184 -1.27 -3.04 16.26
CA LEU A 184 -1.29 -4.33 15.59
C LEU A 184 -2.37 -4.47 14.51
N ASP A 185 -3.39 -3.60 14.50
CA ASP A 185 -4.59 -3.77 13.67
C ASP A 185 -4.26 -3.87 12.18
N ARG A 186 -3.44 -2.95 11.68
CA ARG A 186 -3.12 -2.81 10.27
C ARG A 186 -2.35 -4.01 9.78
N HIS A 187 -1.48 -4.53 10.62
CA HIS A 187 -0.66 -5.67 10.28
C HIS A 187 -1.50 -6.94 10.21
N ARG A 188 -2.40 -7.16 11.18
CA ARG A 188 -3.34 -8.28 11.16
C ARG A 188 -4.26 -8.22 9.94
N LEU A 189 -4.83 -7.05 9.66
CA LEU A 189 -5.72 -6.82 8.51
C LEU A 189 -4.99 -6.91 7.16
N ASN A 190 -3.68 -6.67 7.13
CA ASN A 190 -2.89 -6.94 5.94
C ASN A 190 -2.51 -8.43 5.81
N GLY A 191 -2.96 -9.30 6.72
CA GLY A 191 -2.64 -10.74 6.71
C GLY A 191 -1.32 -11.12 7.39
N GLN A 192 -0.63 -10.16 8.01
CA GLN A 192 0.65 -10.41 8.67
C GLN A 192 0.46 -11.03 10.05
N GLN A 193 1.48 -11.75 10.51
CA GLN A 193 1.53 -12.29 11.87
C GLN A 193 2.36 -11.36 12.77
N PRO A 194 1.77 -10.64 13.74
CA PRO A 194 2.48 -9.66 14.57
C PRO A 194 3.76 -10.16 15.25
N ARG A 195 3.82 -11.44 15.61
CA ARG A 195 5.00 -12.06 16.25
C ARG A 195 6.21 -12.16 15.32
N ALA A 196 5.98 -12.23 14.01
CA ALA A 196 7.03 -12.33 13.00
C ALA A 196 7.50 -10.96 12.48
N LEU A 197 6.82 -9.88 12.85
CA LEU A 197 7.15 -8.53 12.42
C LEU A 197 8.31 -7.95 13.22
N PRO A 198 9.33 -7.37 12.58
CA PRO A 198 10.35 -6.58 13.27
C PRO A 198 9.77 -5.33 13.92
N ALA A 199 10.33 -4.91 15.05
CA ALA A 199 9.88 -3.75 15.81
C ALA A 199 9.94 -2.45 15.01
N PHE A 200 10.92 -2.29 14.12
CA PHE A 200 11.03 -1.08 13.27
C PHE A 200 9.81 -0.85 12.38
N LEU A 201 8.94 -1.84 12.16
CA LEU A 201 7.69 -1.64 11.44
C LEU A 201 6.66 -0.80 12.23
N GLY A 202 6.87 -0.54 13.51
CA GLY A 202 6.09 0.47 14.25
C GLY A 202 6.26 1.89 13.71
N VAL A 203 7.27 2.13 12.87
CA VAL A 203 7.50 3.42 12.18
C VAL A 203 6.29 3.89 11.37
N TYR A 204 5.41 2.99 10.94
CA TYR A 204 4.19 3.39 10.24
C TYR A 204 3.25 4.24 11.09
N ASP A 205 3.18 3.98 12.40
CA ASP A 205 2.36 4.78 13.32
C ASP A 205 2.95 6.20 13.44
N LEU A 206 4.28 6.30 13.49
CA LEU A 206 4.99 7.58 13.47
C LEU A 206 4.73 8.34 12.16
N VAL A 207 4.81 7.66 11.02
CA VAL A 207 4.55 8.24 9.70
C VAL A 207 3.13 8.79 9.63
N GLU A 208 2.12 8.04 10.12
CA GLU A 208 0.73 8.50 10.15
C GLU A 208 0.56 9.72 11.09
N ARG A 209 1.20 9.75 12.26
CA ARG A 209 1.21 10.94 13.13
C ARG A 209 1.83 12.15 12.43
N SER A 210 3.03 11.97 11.87
CA SER A 210 3.87 13.08 11.39
C SER A 210 3.36 13.71 10.11
N PHE A 211 2.80 12.90 9.20
CA PHE A 211 2.39 13.35 7.87
C PHE A 211 0.86 13.32 7.68
N GLY A 212 0.13 12.76 8.64
CA GLY A 212 -1.32 12.60 8.58
C GLY A 212 -1.74 11.49 7.63
N ARG A 213 -3.03 11.50 7.30
CA ARG A 213 -3.63 10.65 6.28
C ARG A 213 -4.33 11.52 5.25
N TRP A 214 -4.21 11.13 4.00
CA TRP A 214 -4.70 11.88 2.86
C TRP A 214 -5.52 10.98 1.95
N ARG A 215 -6.58 11.54 1.37
CA ARG A 215 -7.40 10.91 0.34
C ARG A 215 -7.20 11.65 -0.99
N ILE A 216 -7.10 10.91 -2.08
CA ILE A 216 -7.19 11.46 -3.43
C ILE A 216 -8.68 11.67 -3.75
N ASP A 217 -9.08 12.91 -4.02
CA ASP A 217 -10.46 13.18 -4.39
C ASP A 217 -10.80 12.56 -5.76
N GLY A 218 -12.01 12.02 -5.88
CA GLY A 218 -12.40 11.16 -7.01
C GLY A 218 -11.78 9.75 -6.98
N GLY A 219 -11.07 9.39 -5.91
CA GLY A 219 -10.62 8.02 -5.65
C GLY A 219 -9.55 7.51 -6.62
N THR A 220 -9.48 6.19 -6.76
CA THR A 220 -8.48 5.53 -7.64
C THR A 220 -8.78 5.75 -9.12
N THR A 221 -10.06 5.91 -9.48
CA THR A 221 -10.50 6.22 -10.84
C THR A 221 -9.93 7.56 -11.33
N ALA A 222 -10.02 8.61 -10.51
CA ALA A 222 -9.44 9.91 -10.86
C ALA A 222 -7.91 9.83 -10.95
N LEU A 223 -7.25 9.10 -10.03
CA LEU A 223 -5.81 8.87 -10.10
C LEU A 223 -5.40 8.16 -11.40
N LEU A 224 -6.09 7.10 -11.79
CA LEU A 224 -5.83 6.34 -13.01
C LEU A 224 -5.98 7.24 -14.24
N ALA A 225 -7.09 7.95 -14.38
CA ALA A 225 -7.32 8.87 -15.50
C ALA A 225 -6.23 9.95 -15.61
N ALA A 226 -5.77 10.49 -14.48
CA ALA A 226 -4.68 11.46 -14.46
C ALA A 226 -3.32 10.86 -14.92
N LEU A 227 -3.09 9.58 -14.64
CA LEU A 227 -1.90 8.84 -15.04
C LEU A 227 -1.96 8.38 -16.51
N GLU A 228 -3.12 8.00 -17.02
CA GLU A 228 -3.31 7.68 -18.44
C GLU A 228 -3.01 8.89 -19.32
N ARG A 229 -3.60 10.05 -18.98
CA ARG A 229 -3.26 11.32 -19.63
C ARG A 229 -1.76 11.64 -19.53
N ARG A 230 -1.10 11.25 -18.42
CA ARG A 230 0.33 11.45 -18.24
C ARG A 230 1.16 10.58 -19.18
N LEU A 231 0.73 9.34 -19.46
CA LEU A 231 1.38 8.46 -20.44
C LEU A 231 1.33 9.07 -21.85
N GLU A 232 0.16 9.59 -22.25
CA GLU A 232 -0.04 10.29 -23.53
C GLU A 232 0.86 11.53 -23.65
N GLU A 233 0.84 12.41 -22.63
CA GLU A 233 1.68 13.61 -22.58
C GLU A 233 3.18 13.28 -22.65
N ARG A 234 3.57 12.08 -22.21
CA ARG A 234 4.95 11.58 -22.25
C ARG A 234 5.27 10.76 -23.49
N ARG A 235 4.28 10.50 -24.36
CA ARG A 235 4.40 9.69 -25.57
C ARG A 235 4.97 8.30 -25.28
N VAL A 236 4.51 7.68 -24.20
CA VAL A 236 4.79 6.26 -23.93
C VAL A 236 4.02 5.43 -24.94
N ASP A 237 4.68 4.46 -25.57
CA ASP A 237 4.05 3.48 -26.45
C ASP A 237 3.33 2.43 -25.61
N VAL A 238 2.01 2.56 -25.45
CA VAL A 238 1.19 1.65 -24.64
C VAL A 238 0.62 0.54 -25.54
N ARG A 239 0.89 -0.71 -25.19
CA ARG A 239 0.38 -1.90 -25.89
C ARG A 239 -0.45 -2.74 -24.94
N LEU A 240 -1.76 -2.67 -25.13
CA LEU A 240 -2.75 -3.47 -24.41
C LEU A 240 -2.85 -4.87 -25.04
N SER A 241 -3.52 -5.78 -24.34
CA SER A 241 -3.71 -7.18 -24.77
C SER A 241 -2.41 -7.85 -25.22
N THR A 242 -1.30 -7.48 -24.58
CA THR A 242 0.05 -7.94 -24.93
C THR A 242 0.71 -8.51 -23.70
N ARG A 243 0.63 -9.84 -23.53
CA ARG A 243 1.28 -10.53 -22.40
C ARG A 243 2.78 -10.62 -22.64
N ALA A 244 3.56 -10.24 -21.63
CA ALA A 244 4.97 -10.54 -21.53
C ALA A 244 5.19 -11.80 -20.68
N HIS A 245 6.04 -12.71 -21.15
CA HIS A 245 6.28 -14.02 -20.55
C HIS A 245 7.60 -14.09 -19.79
N ASP A 246 8.69 -13.61 -20.38
CA ASP A 246 10.03 -13.73 -19.80
C ASP A 246 10.95 -12.59 -20.30
N VAL A 247 12.12 -12.45 -19.70
CA VAL A 247 13.14 -11.47 -20.06
C VAL A 247 14.35 -12.16 -20.67
N VAL A 248 14.78 -11.67 -21.83
CA VAL A 248 15.89 -12.22 -22.61
C VAL A 248 17.24 -11.69 -22.11
N GLY A 249 18.25 -12.58 -22.13
CA GLY A 249 19.66 -12.25 -21.87
C GLY A 249 20.14 -12.71 -20.50
N ALA A 250 21.17 -13.58 -20.48
CA ALA A 250 21.64 -14.23 -19.25
C ALA A 250 22.47 -13.31 -18.36
N SER A 251 23.43 -12.58 -18.94
CA SER A 251 24.34 -11.68 -18.22
C SER A 251 23.80 -10.24 -18.14
N ALA A 252 23.08 -9.79 -19.16
CA ALA A 252 22.42 -8.50 -19.23
C ALA A 252 21.11 -8.64 -19.99
N VAL A 253 20.14 -7.78 -19.70
CA VAL A 253 18.87 -7.73 -20.42
C VAL A 253 19.09 -7.31 -21.87
N THR A 254 18.39 -7.97 -22.79
CA THR A 254 18.36 -7.61 -24.22
C THR A 254 16.95 -7.50 -24.80
N GLY A 255 15.91 -7.86 -24.03
CA GLY A 255 14.52 -7.77 -24.47
C GLY A 255 13.54 -8.54 -23.61
N VAL A 256 12.29 -8.59 -24.07
CA VAL A 256 11.16 -9.27 -23.42
C VAL A 256 10.49 -10.18 -24.42
N VAL A 257 10.19 -11.41 -24.01
CA VAL A 257 9.38 -12.36 -24.78
C VAL A 257 7.90 -12.04 -24.57
N THR A 258 7.13 -11.89 -25.63
CA THR A 258 5.69 -11.60 -25.60
C THR A 258 4.91 -12.56 -26.49
N ASP A 259 3.58 -12.51 -26.44
CA ASP A 259 2.71 -13.25 -27.38
C ASP A 259 3.04 -12.96 -28.85
N GLY A 260 3.42 -11.72 -29.16
CA GLY A 260 3.77 -11.26 -30.51
C GLY A 260 5.24 -11.43 -30.89
N GLY A 261 6.01 -12.21 -30.11
CA GLY A 261 7.45 -12.38 -30.28
C GLY A 261 8.29 -11.51 -29.35
N THR A 262 9.57 -11.37 -29.64
CA THR A 262 10.52 -10.68 -28.75
C THR A 262 10.60 -9.18 -29.06
N ILE A 263 10.41 -8.35 -28.05
CA ILE A 263 10.65 -6.90 -28.11
C ILE A 263 12.04 -6.62 -27.54
N ARG A 264 12.92 -6.01 -28.35
CA ARG A 264 14.27 -5.61 -27.91
C ARG A 264 14.19 -4.49 -26.87
N ALA A 265 15.01 -4.56 -25.82
CA ALA A 265 15.11 -3.54 -24.79
C ALA A 265 16.52 -3.52 -24.18
N ASP A 266 17.02 -2.33 -23.86
CA ASP A 266 18.24 -2.15 -23.07
C ASP A 266 17.94 -2.28 -21.57
N VAL A 267 16.73 -1.89 -21.16
CA VAL A 267 16.25 -2.00 -19.78
C VAL A 267 14.82 -2.55 -19.76
N VAL A 268 14.56 -3.45 -18.81
CA VAL A 268 13.23 -3.99 -18.52
C VAL A 268 12.85 -3.67 -17.09
N VAL A 269 11.72 -2.98 -16.91
CA VAL A 269 11.08 -2.74 -15.62
C VAL A 269 9.88 -3.67 -15.50
N TRP A 270 9.98 -4.67 -14.63
CA TRP A 270 8.95 -5.69 -14.46
C TRP A 270 8.05 -5.36 -13.26
N ALA A 271 6.85 -4.87 -13.57
CA ALA A 271 5.81 -4.49 -12.62
C ALA A 271 4.66 -5.50 -12.52
N ALA A 272 4.60 -6.49 -13.41
CA ALA A 272 3.55 -7.51 -13.39
C ALA A 272 3.62 -8.38 -12.11
N PRO A 273 2.49 -8.94 -11.65
CA PRO A 273 2.43 -9.65 -10.36
C PRO A 273 3.36 -10.87 -10.30
N GLY A 274 3.38 -11.68 -11.36
CA GLY A 274 4.24 -12.85 -11.49
C GLY A 274 5.67 -12.52 -11.90
N PRO A 275 6.64 -13.38 -11.59
CA PRO A 275 8.02 -13.25 -12.06
C PRO A 275 8.15 -13.64 -13.55
N PRO A 276 9.18 -13.12 -14.25
CA PRO A 276 9.48 -13.54 -15.62
C PRO A 276 9.81 -15.03 -15.69
N GLY A 277 9.27 -15.71 -16.70
CA GLY A 277 9.43 -17.13 -16.94
C GLY A 277 8.77 -18.03 -15.89
N GLY A 278 7.93 -17.48 -15.01
CA GLY A 278 7.28 -18.22 -13.92
C GLY A 278 8.25 -18.75 -12.86
N ARG A 279 9.51 -18.31 -12.86
CA ARG A 279 10.56 -18.79 -11.95
C ARG A 279 10.43 -18.12 -10.59
N GLN A 280 10.62 -18.87 -9.51
CA GLN A 280 10.63 -18.30 -8.17
C GLN A 280 11.75 -17.25 -8.02
N GLU A 281 11.40 -15.97 -7.90
CA GLU A 281 12.35 -14.86 -7.73
C GLU A 281 12.94 -14.80 -6.31
N CYS A 282 12.22 -15.31 -5.31
CA CYS A 282 12.68 -15.28 -3.93
C CYS A 282 12.08 -16.37 -3.04
N GLY A 283 12.72 -16.59 -1.89
CA GLY A 283 12.25 -17.52 -0.85
C GLY A 283 11.21 -16.95 0.12
N ALA A 284 10.78 -15.70 -0.02
CA ALA A 284 9.71 -15.15 0.81
C ALA A 284 8.36 -15.78 0.42
N LEU A 285 7.44 -15.91 1.37
CA LEU A 285 6.10 -16.43 1.10
C LEU A 285 5.19 -15.30 0.63
N PRO A 286 4.38 -15.49 -0.42
CA PRO A 286 3.36 -14.51 -0.80
C PRO A 286 2.40 -14.24 0.36
N LEU A 287 2.01 -12.98 0.51
CA LEU A 287 1.03 -12.57 1.51
C LEU A 287 -0.38 -12.94 1.08
N VAL A 288 -1.14 -13.56 1.98
CA VAL A 288 -2.59 -13.73 1.86
C VAL A 288 -3.24 -12.62 2.70
N PRO A 289 -4.01 -11.69 2.09
CA PRO A 289 -4.59 -10.57 2.81
C PRO A 289 -5.76 -11.00 3.71
N ALA A 290 -6.35 -10.05 4.46
CA ALA A 290 -7.66 -10.26 5.09
C ALA A 290 -8.75 -10.60 4.06
N ALA A 291 -9.77 -11.33 4.50
CA ALA A 291 -10.99 -11.51 3.73
C ALA A 291 -11.73 -10.17 3.57
N ARG A 292 -12.60 -10.09 2.57
CA ARG A 292 -13.35 -8.87 2.26
C ARG A 292 -14.84 -9.16 2.20
N THR A 293 -15.63 -8.28 2.78
CA THR A 293 -17.07 -8.22 2.62
C THR A 293 -17.40 -6.87 1.99
N TYR A 294 -17.95 -6.90 0.78
CA TYR A 294 -18.40 -5.72 0.05
C TYR A 294 -19.85 -5.46 0.36
N LEU A 295 -20.17 -4.28 0.89
CA LEU A 295 -21.52 -3.89 1.29
C LEU A 295 -21.99 -2.69 0.47
N GLY A 296 -23.02 -2.89 -0.34
CA GLY A 296 -23.85 -1.82 -0.85
C GLY A 296 -24.91 -1.49 0.20
N LEU A 297 -24.99 -0.23 0.60
CA LEU A 297 -25.86 0.27 1.65
C LEU A 297 -26.85 1.30 1.10
N GLY A 298 -28.07 1.30 1.61
CA GLY A 298 -29.09 2.28 1.24
C GLY A 298 -28.75 3.72 1.68
N PRO A 299 -29.47 4.73 1.17
CA PRO A 299 -29.18 6.16 1.37
C PRO A 299 -29.23 6.62 2.83
N HIS A 300 -29.95 5.90 3.69
CA HIS A 300 -30.11 6.22 5.11
C HIS A 300 -29.12 5.48 6.03
N ALA A 301 -28.18 4.72 5.45
CA ALA A 301 -27.15 4.06 6.25
C ALA A 301 -26.29 5.08 7.01
N PRO A 302 -25.81 4.77 8.22
CA PRO A 302 -24.94 5.66 8.96
C PRO A 302 -23.69 5.98 8.15
N ARG A 303 -23.21 7.22 8.21
CA ARG A 303 -21.94 7.60 7.58
C ARG A 303 -20.80 7.38 8.56
N LEU A 304 -19.73 6.75 8.09
CA LEU A 304 -18.50 6.58 8.84
C LEU A 304 -17.43 7.55 8.32
N VAL A 305 -16.43 7.79 9.17
CA VAL A 305 -15.19 8.41 8.70
C VAL A 305 -14.49 7.48 7.71
N GLN A 306 -13.59 8.05 6.91
CA GLN A 306 -12.91 7.37 5.81
C GLN A 306 -12.28 6.01 6.19
N GLN A 307 -11.77 5.88 7.42
CA GLN A 307 -11.30 4.60 7.91
C GLN A 307 -11.75 4.37 9.36
N THR A 308 -12.56 3.33 9.55
CA THR A 308 -13.03 2.88 10.88
C THR A 308 -12.51 1.48 11.16
N VAL A 309 -11.95 1.26 12.35
CA VAL A 309 -11.48 -0.06 12.80
C VAL A 309 -12.19 -0.46 14.08
N VAL A 310 -12.80 -1.64 14.06
CA VAL A 310 -13.57 -2.24 15.15
C VAL A 310 -12.72 -3.32 15.80
N HIS A 311 -12.51 -3.24 17.12
CA HIS A 311 -11.62 -4.15 17.87
C HIS A 311 -12.39 -5.23 18.65
N GLY A 312 -13.21 -6.02 17.95
CA GLY A 312 -14.13 -7.03 18.52
C GLY A 312 -13.53 -8.42 18.75
N GLY A 313 -12.27 -8.51 19.20
CA GLY A 313 -11.50 -9.76 19.32
C GLY A 313 -10.54 -9.95 18.14
N THR A 314 -11.07 -10.09 16.93
CA THR A 314 -10.33 -9.86 15.69
C THR A 314 -10.68 -8.47 15.13
N PRO A 315 -9.70 -7.74 14.56
CA PRO A 315 -9.99 -6.42 14.00
C PRO A 315 -10.80 -6.54 12.71
N VAL A 316 -11.73 -5.62 12.53
CA VAL A 316 -12.46 -5.37 11.27
C VAL A 316 -12.17 -3.94 10.84
N ARG A 317 -11.82 -3.71 9.58
CA ARG A 317 -11.60 -2.38 9.00
C ARG A 317 -12.65 -2.09 7.94
N ILE A 318 -13.30 -0.93 8.06
CA ILE A 318 -14.33 -0.46 7.15
C ILE A 318 -13.76 0.74 6.39
N LEU A 319 -13.85 0.66 5.06
CA LEU A 319 -13.40 1.68 4.12
C LEU A 319 -14.59 2.07 3.23
N PRO A 320 -15.25 3.21 3.49
CA PRO A 320 -16.20 3.78 2.55
C PRO A 320 -15.49 4.15 1.23
N SER A 321 -16.07 3.75 0.12
CA SER A 321 -15.56 4.05 -1.22
C SER A 321 -15.80 5.51 -1.56
N ALA A 322 -14.86 6.13 -2.29
CA ALA A 322 -14.99 7.52 -2.71
C ALA A 322 -16.08 7.71 -3.79
N THR A 323 -16.34 6.65 -4.57
CA THR A 323 -17.30 6.64 -5.67
C THR A 323 -18.11 5.35 -5.66
N HIS A 324 -19.42 5.47 -5.89
CA HIS A 324 -20.36 4.37 -6.03
C HIS A 324 -21.56 4.84 -6.88
N ALA A 325 -22.34 3.90 -7.43
CA ALA A 325 -23.55 4.23 -8.17
C ALA A 325 -24.75 4.40 -7.21
N GLY A 326 -25.65 5.33 -7.55
CA GLY A 326 -26.88 5.59 -6.80
C GLY A 326 -26.71 6.55 -5.62
N ASP A 327 -27.75 6.62 -4.78
CA ASP A 327 -27.84 7.51 -3.60
C ASP A 327 -27.33 6.86 -2.30
N GLY A 328 -26.93 5.58 -2.36
CA GLY A 328 -26.48 4.76 -1.23
C GLY A 328 -25.06 5.04 -0.74
N GLN A 329 -24.38 4.00 -0.26
CA GLN A 329 -22.94 4.00 0.06
C GLN A 329 -22.32 2.63 -0.23
N ALA A 330 -21.06 2.58 -0.67
CA ALA A 330 -20.32 1.33 -0.85
C ALA A 330 -19.22 1.18 0.19
N TRP A 331 -19.22 0.12 0.99
CA TRP A 331 -18.18 -0.16 1.97
C TRP A 331 -17.39 -1.41 1.61
N THR A 332 -16.06 -1.29 1.65
CA THR A 332 -15.16 -2.44 1.69
C THR A 332 -14.85 -2.75 3.15
N VAL A 333 -15.29 -3.92 3.62
CA VAL A 333 -15.06 -4.39 4.99
C VAL A 333 -14.00 -5.48 4.98
N GLU A 334 -12.81 -5.18 5.51
CA GLU A 334 -11.69 -6.11 5.63
C GLU A 334 -11.69 -6.74 7.02
N HIS A 335 -11.59 -8.07 7.07
CA HIS A 335 -11.70 -8.81 8.33
C HIS A 335 -10.86 -10.09 8.36
N VAL A 336 -10.51 -10.50 9.56
CA VAL A 336 -9.75 -11.72 9.83
C VAL A 336 -10.50 -12.58 10.83
N GLY A 337 -10.50 -13.90 10.60
CA GLY A 337 -11.20 -14.86 11.44
C GLY A 337 -12.39 -15.51 10.71
N ALA A 338 -13.15 -16.31 11.45
CA ALA A 338 -14.29 -17.05 10.93
C ALA A 338 -15.65 -16.44 11.28
N GLU A 339 -15.67 -15.40 12.12
CA GLU A 339 -16.90 -14.70 12.47
C GLU A 339 -17.32 -13.74 11.36
N ASP A 340 -18.63 -13.62 11.16
CA ASP A 340 -19.21 -12.58 10.30
C ASP A 340 -18.82 -11.17 10.81
N PRO A 341 -18.21 -10.30 9.97
CA PRO A 341 -17.80 -8.97 10.39
C PRO A 341 -18.96 -8.09 10.86
N LEU A 342 -20.18 -8.26 10.33
CA LEU A 342 -21.35 -7.46 10.73
C LEU A 342 -21.79 -7.78 12.17
N VAL A 343 -21.62 -9.03 12.60
CA VAL A 343 -21.86 -9.42 14.01
C VAL A 343 -20.86 -8.71 14.92
N SER A 344 -19.58 -8.70 14.54
CA SER A 344 -18.53 -7.99 15.27
C SER A 344 -18.78 -6.48 15.35
N MET A 345 -19.21 -5.86 14.24
CA MET A 345 -19.59 -4.45 14.16
C MET A 345 -20.79 -4.14 15.06
N ARG A 346 -21.87 -4.93 14.99
CA ARG A 346 -23.09 -4.74 15.78
C ARG A 346 -22.83 -4.79 17.28
N ARG A 347 -22.02 -5.76 17.74
CA ARG A 347 -21.64 -5.89 19.16
C ARG A 347 -20.99 -4.62 19.70
N LEU A 348 -20.22 -3.93 18.86
CA LEU A 348 -19.53 -2.69 19.22
C LEU A 348 -20.29 -1.42 18.75
N GLY A 349 -21.58 -1.54 18.41
CA GLY A 349 -22.46 -0.40 18.20
C GLY A 349 -22.54 0.14 16.77
N ILE A 350 -21.99 -0.58 15.78
CA ILE A 350 -22.21 -0.27 14.36
C ILE A 350 -23.17 -1.33 13.80
N ASP A 351 -24.46 -1.01 13.78
CA ASP A 351 -25.49 -1.85 13.17
C ASP A 351 -25.90 -1.28 11.82
N VAL A 352 -25.74 -2.08 10.77
CA VAL A 352 -26.09 -1.68 9.39
C VAL A 352 -26.95 -2.72 8.69
N GLU A 353 -27.38 -3.79 9.38
CA GLU A 353 -28.03 -4.96 8.76
C GLU A 353 -29.25 -4.55 7.94
N ASP A 354 -30.14 -3.72 8.51
CA ASP A 354 -31.34 -3.22 7.84
C ASP A 354 -31.06 -2.23 6.70
N HIS A 355 -29.81 -1.78 6.57
CA HIS A 355 -29.36 -0.88 5.51
C HIS A 355 -28.66 -1.60 4.37
N VAL A 356 -28.33 -2.89 4.50
CA VAL A 356 -27.63 -3.66 3.46
C VAL A 356 -28.59 -3.96 2.31
N VAL A 357 -28.25 -3.44 1.13
CA VAL A 357 -28.98 -3.70 -0.13
C VAL A 357 -28.18 -4.62 -1.06
N HIS A 358 -26.88 -4.74 -0.86
CA HIS A 358 -26.01 -5.68 -1.55
C HIS A 358 -24.92 -6.16 -0.60
N ARG A 359 -24.61 -7.45 -0.62
CA ARG A 359 -23.51 -8.06 0.12
C ARG A 359 -22.81 -9.10 -0.74
N GLU A 360 -21.49 -9.01 -0.79
CA GLU A 360 -20.64 -10.04 -1.37
C GLU A 360 -19.46 -10.35 -0.45
N ASP A 361 -19.29 -11.62 -0.10
CA ASP A 361 -18.20 -12.10 0.75
C ASP A 361 -17.14 -12.79 -0.10
N VAL A 362 -15.91 -12.28 -0.03
CA VAL A 362 -14.75 -12.81 -0.75
C VAL A 362 -13.71 -13.29 0.25
N SER A 363 -13.42 -14.60 0.20
CA SER A 363 -12.43 -15.19 1.09
C SER A 363 -11.01 -14.67 0.79
N ALA A 364 -10.15 -14.71 1.80
CA ALA A 364 -8.75 -14.36 1.65
C ALA A 364 -8.03 -15.16 0.54
N VAL A 365 -8.44 -16.41 0.32
CA VAL A 365 -7.89 -17.28 -0.72
C VAL A 365 -8.40 -16.86 -2.10
N ASP A 366 -9.69 -16.52 -2.23
CA ASP A 366 -10.26 -16.08 -3.49
C ASP A 366 -9.67 -14.75 -3.97
N LEU A 367 -9.33 -13.86 -3.04
CA LEU A 367 -8.61 -12.62 -3.35
C LEU A 367 -7.26 -12.85 -4.03
N VAL A 368 -6.59 -13.99 -3.81
CA VAL A 368 -5.29 -14.30 -4.42
C VAL A 368 -5.36 -15.31 -5.57
N ARG A 369 -6.46 -16.09 -5.67
CA ARG A 369 -6.68 -17.08 -6.73
C ARG A 369 -6.67 -16.47 -8.12
N GLY A 370 -7.20 -15.25 -8.27
CA GLY A 370 -7.18 -14.48 -9.51
C GLY A 370 -5.81 -13.90 -9.91
N GLY A 371 -4.72 -14.26 -9.23
CA GLY A 371 -3.38 -13.76 -9.54
C GLY A 371 -3.04 -12.40 -8.92
N ALA A 372 -3.99 -11.75 -8.24
CA ALA A 372 -3.72 -10.56 -7.45
C ALA A 372 -2.72 -10.86 -6.32
N ARG A 373 -1.96 -9.83 -5.93
CA ARG A 373 -0.86 -9.95 -4.99
C ARG A 373 -0.83 -8.76 -4.05
N PHE A 374 -0.38 -8.98 -2.83
CA PHE A 374 -0.46 -8.03 -1.73
C PHE A 374 0.91 -7.86 -1.03
N GLY A 375 1.99 -8.27 -1.71
CA GLY A 375 3.34 -8.30 -1.15
C GLY A 375 3.67 -9.63 -0.48
N TRP A 376 4.53 -9.58 0.54
CA TRP A 376 5.18 -10.75 1.12
C TRP A 376 4.88 -10.89 2.61
N GLN A 377 4.74 -12.13 3.06
CA GLN A 377 4.65 -12.48 4.47
C GLN A 377 5.98 -12.23 5.15
N TRP A 378 5.97 -11.47 6.25
CA TRP A 378 7.15 -11.35 7.10
C TRP A 378 7.36 -12.62 7.92
N SER A 379 8.57 -13.18 7.83
CA SER A 379 9.07 -14.28 8.67
C SER A 379 10.27 -13.82 9.54
N GLY A 380 10.23 -12.56 9.96
CA GLY A 380 11.34 -11.87 10.62
C GLY A 380 12.05 -10.89 9.70
N TRP A 381 12.99 -10.13 10.26
CA TRP A 381 13.66 -9.04 9.57
C TRP A 381 14.46 -9.40 8.30
N PRO A 382 15.00 -10.62 8.12
CA PRO A 382 15.69 -10.97 6.86
C PRO A 382 14.77 -10.90 5.64
N THR A 383 13.45 -11.00 5.82
CA THR A 383 12.46 -10.86 4.75
C THR A 383 12.66 -9.57 3.96
N ALA A 384 13.03 -8.47 4.62
CA ALA A 384 13.28 -7.17 3.99
C ALA A 384 14.30 -7.23 2.83
N PHE A 385 15.19 -8.22 2.83
CA PHE A 385 16.23 -8.41 1.83
C PHE A 385 15.96 -9.58 0.90
N ALA A 386 14.99 -10.41 1.24
CA ALA A 386 14.61 -11.56 0.44
C ALA A 386 13.60 -11.19 -0.64
N VAL A 387 12.93 -10.04 -0.56
CA VAL A 387 11.91 -9.66 -1.55
C VAL A 387 12.55 -9.18 -2.88
N PRO A 388 11.87 -9.36 -4.01
CA PRO A 388 12.32 -8.83 -5.30
C PRO A 388 12.57 -7.31 -5.27
N GLY A 389 13.43 -6.81 -6.16
CA GLY A 389 13.81 -5.39 -6.22
C GLY A 389 15.01 -5.02 -5.34
N VAL A 390 15.36 -5.86 -4.37
CA VAL A 390 16.61 -5.76 -3.59
C VAL A 390 17.80 -6.26 -4.43
N GLY A 391 18.98 -5.65 -4.28
CA GLY A 391 20.14 -5.85 -5.17
C GLY A 391 21.08 -7.04 -4.90
N PRO A 392 22.18 -7.15 -5.70
CA PRO A 392 22.32 -6.63 -7.06
C PRO A 392 21.40 -7.39 -8.04
N LEU A 393 20.79 -6.66 -8.99
CA LEU A 393 19.94 -7.28 -10.02
C LEU A 393 20.76 -7.50 -11.29
N ARG A 394 20.28 -8.39 -12.17
CA ARG A 394 20.83 -8.53 -13.52
C ARG A 394 20.88 -7.14 -14.19
N PRO A 395 22.01 -6.73 -14.79
CA PRO A 395 22.11 -5.47 -15.53
C PRO A 395 20.95 -5.26 -16.50
N GLY A 396 20.32 -4.10 -16.42
CA GLY A 396 19.13 -3.74 -17.21
C GLY A 396 17.82 -4.36 -16.72
N TYR A 397 17.79 -5.17 -15.66
CA TYR A 397 16.55 -5.70 -15.07
C TYR A 397 16.19 -4.97 -13.77
N LEU A 398 14.97 -4.45 -13.70
CA LEU A 398 14.43 -3.77 -12.53
C LEU A 398 13.08 -4.39 -12.16
N ARG A 399 12.80 -4.47 -10.86
CA ARG A 399 11.53 -4.96 -10.33
C ARG A 399 10.86 -3.88 -9.50
N VAL A 400 9.58 -3.63 -9.76
CA VAL A 400 8.77 -2.64 -9.04
C VAL A 400 7.37 -3.18 -8.77
N GLY A 401 6.62 -2.49 -7.90
CA GLY A 401 5.23 -2.82 -7.59
C GLY A 401 5.07 -3.57 -6.28
N VAL A 402 3.87 -4.08 -6.05
CA VAL A 402 3.44 -4.59 -4.72
C VAL A 402 4.25 -5.78 -4.22
N ASN A 403 4.84 -6.54 -5.14
CA ASN A 403 5.69 -7.69 -4.85
C ASN A 403 7.18 -7.36 -4.89
N ALA A 404 7.53 -6.08 -4.89
CA ALA A 404 8.91 -5.64 -4.85
C ALA A 404 9.12 -4.74 -3.63
N HIS A 405 10.37 -4.63 -3.23
CA HIS A 405 10.81 -3.56 -2.34
C HIS A 405 10.42 -2.19 -2.95
N PRO A 406 9.87 -1.24 -2.16
CA PRO A 406 9.81 -1.23 -0.71
C PRO A 406 8.52 -1.77 -0.07
N GLY A 407 7.49 -2.10 -0.84
CA GLY A 407 6.28 -2.74 -0.33
C GLY A 407 4.99 -2.36 -1.05
N PRO A 408 3.83 -2.79 -0.52
CA PRO A 408 2.59 -2.89 -1.28
C PRO A 408 1.61 -1.73 -1.15
N SER A 409 1.97 -0.60 -0.52
CA SER A 409 1.10 0.59 -0.49
C SER A 409 1.39 1.55 -1.63
N THR A 410 0.44 2.43 -1.96
CA THR A 410 0.58 3.45 -3.01
C THR A 410 1.87 4.25 -2.87
N GLU A 411 2.18 4.75 -1.67
CA GLU A 411 3.42 5.51 -1.44
C GLU A 411 4.70 4.69 -1.63
N LEU A 412 4.70 3.41 -1.21
CA LEU A 412 5.85 2.53 -1.36
C LEU A 412 6.07 2.12 -2.81
N VAL A 413 4.99 1.83 -3.55
CA VAL A 413 5.05 1.55 -4.98
C VAL A 413 5.57 2.76 -5.76
N ALA A 414 5.11 3.97 -5.41
CA ALA A 414 5.59 5.21 -6.02
C ALA A 414 7.09 5.44 -5.76
N LEU A 415 7.59 5.12 -4.56
CA LEU A 415 9.01 5.16 -4.21
C LEU A 415 9.82 4.12 -4.99
N GLY A 416 9.32 2.89 -5.13
CA GLY A 416 9.96 1.85 -5.95
C GLY A 416 10.09 2.27 -7.42
N ALA A 417 9.04 2.87 -7.99
CA ALA A 417 9.08 3.44 -9.34
C ALA A 417 10.06 4.63 -9.46
N ALA A 418 10.18 5.47 -8.42
CA ALA A 418 11.16 6.54 -8.38
C ALA A 418 12.59 6.00 -8.36
N ALA A 419 12.87 5.01 -7.51
CA ALA A 419 14.17 4.35 -7.43
C ALA A 419 14.54 3.67 -8.76
N ALA A 420 13.60 3.02 -9.43
CA ALA A 420 13.82 2.44 -10.75
C ALA A 420 14.22 3.52 -11.78
N ALA A 421 13.49 4.63 -11.85
CA ALA A 421 13.83 5.73 -12.76
C ALA A 421 15.19 6.36 -12.44
N GLU A 422 15.58 6.44 -11.16
CA GLU A 422 16.88 6.99 -10.75
C GLU A 422 18.06 6.20 -11.33
N THR A 423 17.92 4.88 -11.47
CA THR A 423 18.99 4.05 -12.06
C THR A 423 19.25 4.31 -13.54
N LEU A 424 18.33 5.01 -14.22
CA LEU A 424 18.48 5.40 -15.63
C LEU A 424 18.88 6.89 -15.78
N ARG A 425 19.13 7.62 -14.69
CA ARG A 425 19.64 8.97 -14.82
C ARG A 425 21.04 8.97 -15.45
N PRO A 426 21.35 9.95 -16.32
CA PRO A 426 22.65 10.09 -16.95
C PRO A 426 23.82 10.21 -15.98
#